data_AF-A0A7N0ZSQ9-F1
#
_entry.id   AF-A0A7N0ZSQ9-F1
#
_cell.length_a   1.000
_cell.length_b   1.000
_cell.length_c   1.000
_cell.angle_alpha   90.00
_cell.angle_beta   90.00
_cell.angle_gamma   90.00
#
_symmetry.space_group_name_H-M   'P 1'
#
loop_
_entity.id
_entity.type
_entity.pdbx_description
1 polymer ?
#
loop_
_entity_poly.entity_id
_entity_poly.type
_entity_poly.pdbx_seq_one_letter_code
_entity_poly.pdbx_strand_id
1 'polypeptide(L)'
;MKNTTSYKENSKATVQLRDEDTLSESGNPDERGKPQGRWHVACNSVTNGDSYIDAGSPTMGSNRSWKSMEMEIQSLLEKLLDINDSMSRCAASASATTSVTQKLARHRDILHEFTQEFRRIKGNINSMREHAELLSSVRDDISEYKASGSTSPRMQLLRERASIHGSISHMDDVINQAQTTRSVLGSQRALFGDVQGKVKLLSDKFPIIRGLLGAIRRKRSRDTLILSAVIAACTLFLIIYWLSK
;
A
#
# COMPACT_ATOMS: atom_id res chain seq x y z
N MET A 1 14.35 45.15 -41.76
CA MET A 1 15.66 45.65 -41.29
C MET A 1 15.38 46.42 -40.00
N LYS A 2 15.84 46.11 -38.79
CA LYS A 2 16.95 45.28 -38.29
C LYS A 2 16.55 44.64 -36.95
N ASN A 3 17.20 43.51 -36.71
CA ASN A 3 17.21 42.64 -35.53
C ASN A 3 18.13 43.22 -34.41
N THR A 4 17.91 42.88 -33.14
CA THR A 4 18.88 42.80 -32.00
C THR A 4 18.08 42.54 -30.70
N THR A 5 17.88 41.31 -30.25
CA THR A 5 18.76 40.48 -29.40
C THR A 5 19.25 41.17 -28.12
N SER A 6 18.66 40.83 -26.97
CA SER A 6 19.34 40.88 -25.67
C SER A 6 19.06 39.58 -24.91
N TYR A 7 20.15 38.98 -24.44
CA TYR A 7 20.30 37.64 -23.87
C TYR A 7 20.94 37.77 -22.49
N LYS A 8 20.76 36.75 -21.64
CA LYS A 8 21.30 36.50 -20.28
C LYS A 8 20.42 37.04 -19.15
N GLU A 9 20.09 36.27 -18.12
CA GLU A 9 21.03 35.44 -17.35
C GLU A 9 20.34 34.20 -16.73
N ASN A 10 20.88 33.02 -17.04
CA ASN A 10 20.52 31.74 -16.42
C ASN A 10 21.38 31.54 -15.17
N SER A 11 20.77 31.55 -13.98
CA SER A 11 21.43 31.12 -12.74
C SER A 11 21.38 29.60 -12.64
N LYS A 12 22.44 28.93 -13.14
CA LYS A 12 22.72 27.51 -12.88
C LYS A 12 23.60 27.42 -11.64
N ALA A 13 23.07 26.86 -10.55
CA ALA A 13 23.86 26.43 -9.41
C ALA A 13 24.53 25.09 -9.73
N THR A 14 25.84 25.13 -9.94
CA THR A 14 26.77 24.01 -10.03
C THR A 14 27.17 23.55 -8.63
N VAL A 15 26.80 22.33 -8.24
CA VAL A 15 27.40 21.66 -7.08
C VAL A 15 28.60 20.85 -7.57
N GLN A 16 29.77 21.30 -7.12
CA GLN A 16 31.09 20.75 -7.36
C GLN A 16 31.26 19.35 -6.78
N LEU A 17 31.85 18.46 -7.60
CA LEU A 17 32.40 17.16 -7.22
C LEU A 17 33.64 17.37 -6.35
N ARG A 18 33.78 16.57 -5.29
CA ARG A 18 35.01 16.48 -4.51
C ARG A 18 35.55 15.06 -4.66
N ASP A 19 36.53 14.92 -5.54
CA ASP A 19 37.44 13.79 -5.59
C ASP A 19 38.47 13.95 -4.45
N GLU A 20 38.64 12.92 -3.64
CA GLU A 20 39.83 12.69 -2.81
C GLU A 20 40.01 11.17 -2.74
N ASP A 21 40.77 10.64 -3.69
CA ASP A 21 41.37 9.31 -3.62
C ASP A 21 42.57 9.37 -2.66
N THR A 22 42.66 8.45 -1.70
CA THR A 22 43.96 7.92 -1.28
C THR A 22 43.85 6.48 -0.82
N LEU A 23 44.46 5.65 -1.66
CA LEU A 23 44.74 4.24 -1.55
C LEU A 23 45.60 3.94 -0.30
N SER A 24 45.24 2.92 0.47
CA SER A 24 46.25 2.03 1.07
C SER A 24 45.70 0.61 1.14
N GLU A 25 46.44 -0.23 0.43
CA GLU A 25 46.20 -1.62 0.11
C GLU A 25 46.87 -2.50 1.18
N SER A 26 46.15 -3.44 1.76
CA SER A 26 46.75 -4.67 2.27
C SER A 26 45.74 -5.81 2.11
N GLY A 27 45.92 -6.61 1.06
CA GLY A 27 45.20 -7.86 0.88
C GLY A 27 45.82 -9.00 1.70
N ASN A 28 44.98 -9.91 2.18
CA ASN A 28 45.12 -11.32 1.83
C ASN A 28 43.73 -12.01 1.88
N PRO A 29 43.39 -12.89 0.91
CA PRO A 29 42.06 -13.42 0.71
C PRO A 29 41.93 -14.83 1.31
N ASP A 30 40.79 -15.14 1.93
CA ASP A 30 40.33 -16.52 2.00
C ASP A 30 38.80 -16.61 1.93
N GLU A 31 38.39 -16.98 0.72
CA GLU A 31 37.27 -17.79 0.27
C GLU A 31 35.93 -17.93 1.04
N ARG A 32 34.89 -17.72 0.22
CA ARG A 32 33.69 -18.56 0.05
C ARG A 32 32.57 -18.45 1.08
N GLY A 33 31.74 -17.42 0.85
CA GLY A 33 30.39 -17.63 0.31
C GLY A 33 29.37 -18.38 1.16
N LYS A 34 28.48 -17.62 1.82
CA LYS A 34 27.01 -17.79 1.75
C LYS A 34 26.33 -16.45 2.06
N PRO A 35 25.34 -15.99 1.28
CA PRO A 35 24.41 -14.98 1.75
C PRO A 35 23.48 -15.65 2.76
N GLN A 36 23.91 -15.74 4.01
CA GLN A 36 22.98 -15.92 5.12
C GLN A 36 22.23 -14.60 5.25
N GLY A 37 21.12 -14.49 4.51
CA GLY A 37 20.06 -13.54 4.78
C GLY A 37 19.53 -13.80 6.19
N ARG A 38 20.27 -13.30 7.17
CA ARG A 38 19.82 -13.13 8.54
C ARG A 38 18.80 -11.99 8.47
N TRP A 39 17.57 -12.35 8.11
CA TRP A 39 16.41 -11.60 8.56
C TRP A 39 16.46 -11.69 10.08
N HIS A 40 17.14 -10.73 10.72
CA HIS A 40 16.76 -10.35 12.07
C HIS A 40 15.33 -9.89 11.91
N VAL A 41 14.40 -10.81 12.18
CA VAL A 41 13.08 -10.44 12.65
C VAL A 41 13.37 -9.72 13.95
N ALA A 42 13.54 -8.41 13.84
CA ALA A 42 13.19 -7.53 14.93
C ALA A 42 11.71 -7.83 15.18
N CYS A 43 11.46 -8.80 16.06
CA CYS A 43 10.20 -8.86 16.77
C CYS A 43 10.18 -7.56 17.55
N ASN A 44 9.68 -6.51 16.89
CA ASN A 44 9.07 -5.43 17.62
C ASN A 44 7.98 -6.15 18.41
N SER A 45 8.26 -6.39 19.68
CA SER A 45 7.23 -6.76 20.62
C SER A 45 6.24 -5.63 20.52
N VAL A 46 5.20 -5.85 19.72
CA VAL A 46 3.98 -5.09 19.79
C VAL A 46 3.46 -5.38 21.19
N THR A 47 3.94 -4.58 22.13
CA THR A 47 3.19 -4.24 23.30
C THR A 47 1.96 -3.55 22.74
N ASN A 48 0.96 -4.34 22.36
CA ASN A 48 -0.42 -3.93 22.51
C ASN A 48 -0.63 -3.84 24.03
N GLY A 49 -0.03 -2.83 24.64
CA GLY A 49 -0.79 -2.05 25.57
C GLY A 49 -1.90 -1.49 24.71
N ASP A 50 -3.09 -2.09 24.83
CA ASP A 50 -4.31 -1.39 24.52
C ASP A 50 -4.31 -0.13 25.40
N SER A 51 -3.62 0.90 24.91
CA SER A 51 -4.12 2.25 25.09
C SER A 51 -5.48 2.23 24.40
N TYR A 52 -6.50 1.81 25.17
CA TYR A 52 -7.82 2.37 25.04
C TYR A 52 -7.58 3.84 24.76
N ILE A 53 -7.84 4.27 23.52
CA ILE A 53 -8.17 5.66 23.28
C ILE A 53 -9.34 5.86 24.22
N ASP A 54 -9.02 6.45 25.37
CA ASP A 54 -9.97 6.94 26.32
C ASP A 54 -10.94 7.77 25.49
N ALA A 55 -12.13 7.22 25.24
CA ALA A 55 -13.28 7.97 24.78
C ALA A 55 -13.77 8.93 25.89
N GLY A 56 -12.91 9.29 26.84
CA GLY A 56 -12.82 10.61 27.41
C GLY A 56 -12.99 11.66 26.33
N SER A 57 -14.20 12.20 26.29
CA SER A 57 -14.59 13.55 25.84
C SER A 57 -13.68 14.14 24.77
N PRO A 58 -14.15 14.42 23.54
CA PRO A 58 -13.32 15.06 22.52
C PRO A 58 -12.79 16.37 23.09
N THR A 59 -11.53 16.35 23.51
CA THR A 59 -10.86 17.54 24.03
C THR A 59 -10.94 18.57 22.92
N MET A 60 -11.32 19.80 23.24
CA MET A 60 -11.56 20.90 22.29
C MET A 60 -10.42 21.12 21.26
N GLY A 61 -9.23 20.51 21.44
CA GLY A 61 -8.14 20.44 20.47
C GLY A 61 -8.40 19.56 19.24
N SER A 62 -9.12 18.43 19.38
CA SER A 62 -9.42 17.52 18.26
C SER A 62 -10.32 18.17 17.20
N ASN A 63 -11.24 19.04 17.63
CA ASN A 63 -12.21 19.66 16.73
C ASN A 63 -11.57 20.64 15.74
N ARG A 64 -10.53 21.38 16.17
CA ARG A 64 -9.75 22.25 15.28
C ARG A 64 -8.89 21.43 14.32
N SER A 65 -8.30 20.34 14.80
CA SER A 65 -7.50 19.42 13.98
C SER A 65 -8.33 18.77 12.87
N TRP A 66 -9.53 18.28 13.20
CA TRP A 66 -10.43 17.67 12.22
C TRP A 66 -10.87 18.67 11.14
N LYS A 67 -11.32 19.87 11.54
CA LYS A 67 -11.72 20.92 10.57
C LYS A 67 -10.57 21.31 9.65
N SER A 68 -9.33 21.36 10.15
CA SER A 68 -8.15 21.61 9.33
C SER A 68 -7.95 20.53 8.27
N MET A 69 -8.03 19.25 8.67
CA MET A 69 -7.91 18.11 7.76
C MET A 69 -9.04 18.08 6.73
N GLU A 70 -10.26 18.42 7.15
CA GLU A 70 -11.41 18.53 6.26
C GLU A 70 -11.17 19.58 5.15
N MET A 71 -10.65 20.76 5.50
CA MET A 71 -10.31 21.81 4.54
C MET A 71 -9.17 21.41 3.61
N GLU A 72 -8.16 20.71 4.14
CA GLU A 72 -7.04 20.21 3.34
C GLU A 72 -7.51 19.20 2.29
N ILE A 73 -8.35 18.23 2.68
CA ILE A 73 -8.88 17.22 1.75
C ILE A 73 -9.78 17.89 0.70
N GLN A 74 -10.61 18.86 1.09
CA GLN A 74 -11.42 19.64 0.14
C GLN A 74 -10.53 20.35 -0.90
N SER A 75 -9.46 21.01 -0.44
CA SER A 75 -8.50 21.65 -1.34
C SER A 75 -7.82 20.67 -2.30
N LEU A 76 -7.46 19.47 -1.83
CA LEU A 76 -6.84 18.45 -2.66
C LEU A 76 -7.81 17.88 -3.71
N LEU A 77 -9.07 17.68 -3.35
CA LEU A 77 -10.12 17.25 -4.29
C LEU A 77 -10.37 18.31 -5.37
N GLU A 78 -10.39 19.59 -4.99
CA GLU A 78 -10.54 20.70 -5.93
C GLU A 78 -9.34 20.81 -6.89
N LYS A 79 -8.12 20.66 -6.38
CA LYS A 79 -6.90 20.57 -7.22
C LYS A 79 -6.96 19.40 -8.20
N LEU A 80 -7.43 18.23 -7.76
CA LEU A 80 -7.57 17.07 -8.64
C LEU A 80 -8.62 17.28 -9.72
N LEU A 81 -9.71 17.98 -9.39
CA LEU A 81 -10.74 18.40 -10.35
C LEU A 81 -10.15 19.34 -11.41
N ASP A 82 -9.40 20.37 -11.01
CA ASP A 82 -8.74 21.31 -11.92
C ASP A 82 -7.72 20.61 -12.85
N ILE A 83 -6.95 19.67 -12.32
CA ILE A 83 -6.03 18.83 -13.13
C ILE A 83 -6.82 17.99 -14.15
N ASN A 84 -7.97 17.44 -13.77
CA ASN A 84 -8.81 16.65 -14.68
C ASN A 84 -9.40 17.53 -15.80
N ASP A 85 -9.82 18.75 -15.47
CA ASP A 85 -10.34 19.72 -16.43
C ASP A 85 -9.25 20.21 -17.40
N SER A 86 -8.05 20.51 -16.89
CA SER A 86 -6.91 20.87 -17.75
C SER A 86 -6.51 19.71 -18.68
N MET A 87 -6.47 18.47 -18.17
CA MET A 87 -6.24 17.27 -18.97
C MET A 87 -7.34 17.08 -20.04
N SER A 88 -8.59 17.39 -19.72
CA SER A 88 -9.72 17.36 -20.65
C SER A 88 -9.57 18.37 -21.77
N ARG A 89 -9.15 19.59 -21.46
CA ARG A 89 -8.87 20.63 -22.46
C ARG A 89 -7.71 20.26 -23.37
N CYS A 90 -6.62 19.74 -22.81
CA CYS A 90 -5.47 19.26 -23.59
C CYS A 90 -5.85 18.10 -24.51
N ALA A 91 -6.61 17.12 -24.01
CA ALA A 91 -7.09 15.99 -24.80
C ALA A 91 -8.09 16.40 -25.89
N ALA A 92 -8.85 17.48 -25.72
CA ALA A 92 -9.71 18.02 -26.78
C ALA A 92 -8.92 18.78 -27.85
N SER A 93 -7.83 19.46 -27.46
CA SER A 93 -6.98 20.25 -28.37
C SER A 93 -6.00 19.42 -29.19
N ALA A 94 -5.52 18.31 -28.65
CA ALA A 94 -4.77 17.29 -29.38
C ALA A 94 -5.77 16.27 -29.94
N SER A 95 -5.52 15.66 -31.10
CA SER A 95 -6.31 14.50 -31.52
C SER A 95 -6.10 13.36 -30.52
N ALA A 96 -6.96 13.26 -29.51
CA ALA A 96 -6.77 12.35 -28.39
C ALA A 96 -6.81 10.89 -28.86
N THR A 97 -5.77 10.15 -28.47
CA THR A 97 -5.74 8.71 -28.66
C THR A 97 -6.69 8.02 -27.69
N THR A 98 -7.19 6.84 -28.05
CA THR A 98 -8.10 6.04 -27.21
C THR A 98 -7.56 5.82 -25.79
N SER A 99 -6.24 5.65 -25.64
CA SER A 99 -5.59 5.47 -24.34
C SER A 99 -5.63 6.72 -23.46
N VAL A 100 -5.55 7.93 -24.05
CA VAL A 100 -5.71 9.20 -23.33
C VAL A 100 -7.15 9.35 -22.84
N THR A 101 -8.13 9.07 -23.71
CA THR A 101 -9.56 9.15 -23.36
C THR A 101 -9.93 8.17 -22.24
N GLN A 102 -9.40 6.94 -22.29
CA GLN A 102 -9.62 5.94 -21.24
C GLN A 102 -9.01 6.34 -19.89
N LYS A 103 -7.76 6.85 -19.90
CA LYS A 103 -7.13 7.35 -18.67
C LYS A 103 -7.91 8.51 -18.07
N LEU A 104 -8.39 9.42 -18.91
CA LEU A 104 -9.17 10.57 -18.46
C LEU A 104 -10.49 10.14 -17.82
N ALA A 105 -11.21 9.20 -18.44
CA ALA A 105 -12.41 8.61 -17.85
C ALA A 105 -12.10 8.01 -16.47
N ARG A 106 -11.01 7.25 -16.34
CA ARG A 106 -10.56 6.71 -15.05
C ARG A 106 -10.26 7.79 -14.00
N HIS A 107 -9.60 8.89 -14.40
CA HIS A 107 -9.35 10.00 -13.47
C HIS A 107 -10.64 10.68 -12.99
N ARG A 108 -11.68 10.73 -13.82
CA ARG A 108 -13.01 11.23 -13.42
C ARG A 108 -13.70 10.27 -12.44
N ASP A 109 -13.62 8.98 -12.69
CA ASP A 109 -14.18 7.96 -11.79
C ASP A 109 -13.52 8.02 -10.40
N ILE A 110 -12.18 8.09 -10.35
CA ILE A 110 -11.42 8.19 -9.09
C ILE A 110 -11.78 9.45 -8.31
N LEU A 111 -11.87 10.60 -8.99
CA LEU A 111 -12.28 11.85 -8.36
C LEU A 111 -13.69 11.76 -7.77
N HIS A 112 -14.61 11.13 -8.51
CA HIS A 112 -15.98 10.93 -8.05
C HIS A 112 -16.03 10.04 -6.80
N GLU A 113 -15.31 8.92 -6.82
CA GLU A 113 -15.21 7.98 -5.70
C GLU A 113 -14.65 8.65 -4.45
N PHE A 114 -13.54 9.39 -4.57
CA PHE A 114 -12.96 10.11 -3.43
C PHE A 114 -13.88 11.21 -2.89
N THR A 115 -14.60 11.91 -3.77
CA THR A 115 -15.57 12.93 -3.34
C THR A 115 -16.74 12.30 -2.58
N GLN A 116 -17.21 11.14 -3.05
CA GLN A 116 -18.29 10.40 -2.39
C GLN A 116 -17.85 9.87 -1.02
N GLU A 117 -16.69 9.22 -0.94
CA GLU A 117 -16.16 8.72 0.33
C GLU A 117 -15.91 9.85 1.32
N PHE A 118 -15.35 10.98 0.85
CA PHE A 118 -15.16 12.15 1.70
C PHE A 118 -16.47 12.65 2.30
N ARG A 119 -17.54 12.77 1.51
CA ARG A 119 -18.88 13.17 1.99
C ARG A 119 -19.43 12.16 3.00
N ARG A 120 -19.28 10.87 2.73
CA ARG A 120 -19.74 9.78 3.62
C ARG A 120 -19.03 9.85 4.97
N ILE A 121 -17.70 9.96 4.97
CA ILE A 121 -16.87 10.03 6.18
C ILE A 121 -17.20 11.31 6.97
N LYS A 122 -17.29 12.46 6.30
CA LYS A 122 -17.68 13.73 6.93
C LYS A 122 -19.06 13.63 7.60
N GLY A 123 -20.04 13.05 6.92
CA GLY A 123 -21.37 12.83 7.47
C GLY A 123 -21.37 11.90 8.69
N ASN A 124 -20.61 10.80 8.64
CA ASN A 124 -20.46 9.88 9.76
C ASN A 124 -19.84 10.57 10.98
N ILE A 125 -18.78 11.34 10.79
CA ILE A 125 -18.12 12.08 11.88
C ILE A 125 -19.06 13.13 12.46
N ASN A 126 -19.81 13.85 11.63
CA ASN A 126 -20.80 14.81 12.11
C ASN A 126 -21.88 14.13 12.96
N SER A 127 -22.42 13.00 12.51
CA SER A 127 -23.42 12.23 13.27
C SER A 127 -22.87 11.71 14.60
N MET A 128 -21.64 11.19 14.62
CA MET A 128 -20.97 10.77 15.86
C MET A 128 -20.75 11.95 16.81
N ARG A 129 -20.42 13.12 16.28
CA ARG A 129 -20.24 14.35 17.06
C ARG A 129 -21.55 14.81 17.68
N GLU A 130 -22.62 14.88 16.91
CA GLU A 130 -23.96 15.24 17.41
C GLU A 130 -24.38 14.28 18.52
N HIS A 131 -24.16 12.97 18.33
CA HIS A 131 -24.43 11.97 19.35
C HIS A 131 -23.59 12.19 20.62
N ALA A 132 -22.30 12.53 20.47
CA ALA A 132 -21.42 12.82 21.60
C ALA A 132 -21.82 14.11 22.35
N GLU A 133 -22.26 15.15 21.63
CA GLU A 133 -22.75 16.41 22.22
C GLU A 133 -24.04 16.17 23.02
N LEU A 134 -24.98 15.38 22.48
CA LEU A 134 -26.20 14.98 23.19
C LEU A 134 -25.89 14.19 24.47
N LEU A 135 -24.99 13.20 24.40
CA LEU A 135 -24.60 12.42 25.58
C LEU A 135 -23.81 13.25 26.60
N SER A 136 -22.98 14.20 26.16
CA SER A 136 -22.30 15.14 27.05
C SER A 136 -23.31 16.00 27.80
N SER A 137 -24.28 16.58 27.09
CA SER A 137 -25.35 17.38 27.71
C SER A 137 -26.10 16.57 28.77
N VAL A 138 -26.52 15.34 28.44
CA VAL A 138 -27.21 14.46 29.39
C VAL A 138 -26.32 14.11 30.59
N ARG A 139 -25.04 13.86 30.35
CA ARG A 139 -24.07 13.57 31.43
C ARG A 139 -23.89 14.78 32.34
N ASP A 140 -23.82 15.98 31.78
CA ASP A 140 -23.68 17.23 32.52
C ASP A 140 -24.93 17.48 33.38
N ASP A 141 -26.13 17.32 32.82
CA ASP A 141 -27.41 17.41 33.55
C ASP A 141 -27.50 16.38 34.70
N ILE A 142 -27.11 15.12 34.46
CA ILE A 142 -27.07 14.07 35.48
C ILE A 142 -26.04 14.41 36.57
N SER A 143 -24.89 14.95 36.18
CA SER A 143 -23.83 15.32 37.12
C SER A 143 -24.25 16.50 37.99
N GLU A 144 -24.91 17.49 37.41
CA GLU A 144 -25.50 18.64 38.11
C GLU A 144 -26.62 18.20 39.06
N TYR A 145 -27.52 17.30 38.63
CA TYR A 145 -28.54 16.70 39.50
C TYR A 145 -27.93 15.91 40.67
N LYS A 146 -26.84 15.18 40.42
CA LYS A 146 -26.14 14.44 41.48
C LYS A 146 -25.39 15.38 42.43
N ALA A 147 -24.86 16.50 41.93
CA ALA A 147 -24.15 17.51 42.70
C ALA A 147 -25.09 18.39 43.55
N SER A 148 -26.32 18.62 43.10
CA SER A 148 -27.34 19.38 43.83
C SER A 148 -27.94 18.66 45.04
N GLY A 149 -27.42 17.47 45.40
CA GLY A 149 -27.30 17.11 46.82
C GLY A 149 -28.12 15.94 47.36
N SER A 150 -28.26 14.82 46.63
CA SER A 150 -28.92 13.62 47.19
C SER A 150 -28.33 12.29 46.71
N THR A 151 -27.01 12.11 46.69
CA THR A 151 -26.44 10.77 46.52
C THR A 151 -26.02 10.21 47.87
N SER A 152 -26.93 9.48 48.54
CA SER A 152 -26.63 8.71 49.75
C SER A 152 -25.42 7.80 49.53
N PRO A 153 -24.54 7.57 50.54
CA PRO A 153 -23.42 6.62 50.44
C PRO A 153 -23.84 5.23 49.93
N ARG A 154 -25.07 4.80 50.24
CA ARG A 154 -25.67 3.56 49.73
C ARG A 154 -25.84 3.56 48.21
N MET A 155 -26.20 4.70 47.62
CA MET A 155 -26.39 4.85 46.18
C MET A 155 -25.04 4.86 45.43
N GLN A 156 -23.98 5.38 46.05
CA GLN A 156 -22.63 5.28 45.49
C GLN A 156 -22.16 3.82 45.39
N LEU A 157 -22.38 3.02 46.44
CA LEU A 157 -22.04 1.59 46.43
C LEU A 157 -22.86 0.79 45.40
N LEU A 158 -24.14 1.12 45.22
CA LEU A 158 -24.96 0.48 44.18
C LEU A 158 -24.47 0.83 42.76
N ARG A 159 -24.06 2.08 42.55
CA ARG A 159 -23.45 2.49 41.28
C ARG A 159 -22.11 1.80 41.04
N GLU A 160 -21.28 1.65 42.09
CA GLU A 160 -20.02 0.92 42.00
C GLU A 160 -20.25 -0.54 41.60
N ARG A 161 -21.23 -1.22 42.22
CA ARG A 161 -21.66 -2.55 41.81
C ARG A 161 -22.13 -2.60 40.34
N ALA A 162 -22.90 -1.62 39.91
CA ALA A 162 -23.36 -1.55 38.51
C ALA A 162 -22.19 -1.36 37.54
N SER A 163 -21.20 -0.52 37.88
CA SER A 163 -19.98 -0.38 37.07
C SER A 163 -19.14 -1.66 37.05
N ILE A 164 -18.99 -2.35 38.18
CA ILE A 164 -18.29 -3.64 38.26
C ILE A 164 -18.99 -4.67 37.37
N HIS A 165 -20.32 -4.75 37.44
CA HIS A 165 -21.09 -5.65 36.58
C HIS A 165 -20.92 -5.30 35.09
N GLY A 166 -20.91 -4.01 34.74
CA GLY A 166 -20.62 -3.57 33.38
C GLY A 166 -19.21 -3.99 32.92
N SER A 167 -18.21 -3.83 33.78
CA SER A 167 -16.84 -4.26 33.51
C SER A 167 -16.72 -5.78 33.34
N ILE A 168 -17.44 -6.58 34.14
CA ILE A 168 -17.46 -8.04 34.01
C ILE A 168 -18.01 -8.46 32.64
N SER A 169 -19.15 -7.90 32.22
CA SER A 169 -19.72 -8.19 30.89
C SER A 169 -18.76 -7.82 29.76
N HIS A 170 -18.06 -6.69 29.88
CA HIS A 170 -17.08 -6.25 28.89
C HIS A 170 -15.84 -7.16 28.87
N MET A 171 -15.42 -7.69 30.03
CA MET A 171 -14.35 -8.70 30.09
C MET A 171 -14.76 -10.00 29.36
N ASP A 172 -16.02 -10.41 29.46
CA ASP A 172 -16.52 -11.57 28.70
C ASP A 172 -16.45 -11.33 27.19
N ASP A 173 -16.75 -10.12 26.71
CA ASP A 173 -16.60 -9.76 25.29
C ASP A 173 -15.13 -9.82 24.84
N VAL A 174 -14.20 -9.32 25.65
CA VAL A 174 -12.76 -9.40 25.37
C VAL A 174 -12.28 -10.85 25.36
N ILE A 175 -12.78 -11.70 26.27
CA ILE A 175 -12.48 -13.15 26.27
C ILE A 175 -12.99 -13.80 24.98
N ASN A 176 -14.23 -13.50 24.57
CA ASN A 176 -14.81 -14.04 23.34
C ASN A 176 -14.02 -13.57 22.09
N GLN A 177 -13.59 -12.32 22.05
CA GLN A 177 -12.75 -11.78 20.99
C GLN A 177 -11.37 -12.44 20.95
N ALA A 178 -10.75 -12.68 22.11
CA ALA A 178 -9.48 -13.39 22.23
C ALA A 178 -9.60 -14.85 21.76
N GLN A 179 -10.68 -15.55 22.14
CA GLN A 179 -10.95 -16.92 21.67
C GLN A 179 -11.17 -16.98 20.16
N THR A 180 -11.92 -16.02 19.60
CA THR A 180 -12.12 -15.90 18.16
C THR A 180 -10.80 -15.67 17.44
N THR A 181 -9.98 -14.74 17.93
CA THR A 181 -8.63 -14.47 17.40
C THR A 181 -7.75 -15.72 17.47
N ARG A 182 -7.77 -16.47 18.57
CA ARG A 182 -7.04 -17.74 18.72
C ARG A 182 -7.47 -18.77 17.67
N SER A 183 -8.77 -18.90 17.43
CA SER A 183 -9.33 -19.80 16.39
C SER A 183 -8.84 -19.40 14.99
N VAL A 184 -8.88 -18.10 14.66
CA VAL A 184 -8.41 -17.56 13.38
C VAL A 184 -6.90 -17.78 13.20
N LEU A 185 -6.08 -17.54 14.21
CA LEU A 185 -4.64 -17.83 14.12
C LEU A 185 -4.36 -19.33 13.99
N GLY A 186 -5.16 -20.17 14.64
CA GLY A 186 -5.11 -21.62 14.51
C GLY A 186 -5.40 -22.08 13.07
N SER A 187 -6.46 -21.54 12.46
CA SER A 187 -6.82 -21.86 11.07
C SER A 187 -5.77 -21.33 10.08
N GLN A 188 -5.27 -20.11 10.29
CA GLN A 188 -4.17 -19.55 9.48
C GLN A 188 -2.91 -20.42 9.55
N ARG A 189 -2.54 -20.93 10.72
CA ARG A 189 -1.40 -21.85 10.87
C ARG A 189 -1.59 -23.14 10.08
N ALA A 190 -2.79 -23.72 10.09
CA ALA A 190 -3.12 -24.90 9.31
C ALA A 190 -3.02 -24.63 7.80
N LEU A 191 -3.53 -23.47 7.34
CA LEU A 191 -3.40 -23.02 5.95
C LEU A 191 -1.94 -22.85 5.53
N PHE A 192 -1.08 -22.27 6.38
CA PHE A 192 0.35 -22.15 6.08
C PHE A 192 1.03 -23.53 5.99
N GLY A 193 0.63 -24.49 6.82
CA GLY A 193 1.09 -25.87 6.70
C GLY A 193 0.73 -26.51 5.36
N ASP A 194 -0.51 -26.32 4.90
CA ASP A 194 -0.98 -26.80 3.59
C ASP A 194 -0.26 -26.11 2.42
N VAL A 195 -0.08 -24.79 2.48
CA VAL A 195 0.69 -24.03 1.48
C VAL A 195 2.14 -24.52 1.43
N GLN A 196 2.79 -24.72 2.57
CA GLN A 196 4.15 -25.26 2.62
C GLN A 196 4.23 -26.65 1.99
N GLY A 197 3.24 -27.51 2.23
CA GLY A 197 3.13 -28.83 1.60
C GLY A 197 2.98 -28.74 0.07
N LYS A 198 2.09 -27.85 -0.41
CA LYS A 198 1.87 -27.62 -1.84
C LYS A 198 3.10 -27.01 -2.53
N VAL A 199 3.79 -26.06 -1.90
CA VAL A 199 5.03 -25.47 -2.41
C VAL A 199 6.13 -26.52 -2.51
N LYS A 200 6.25 -27.42 -1.52
CA LYS A 200 7.19 -28.54 -1.57
C LYS A 200 6.87 -29.49 -2.73
N LEU A 201 5.59 -29.83 -2.93
CA LEU A 201 5.15 -30.65 -4.06
C LEU A 201 5.44 -29.99 -5.42
N LEU A 202 5.28 -28.66 -5.54
CA LEU A 202 5.65 -27.90 -6.74
C LEU A 202 7.17 -27.87 -6.95
N SER A 203 7.96 -27.72 -5.88
CA SER A 203 9.42 -27.81 -5.91
C SER A 203 9.89 -29.15 -6.46
N ASP A 204 9.24 -30.25 -6.08
CA ASP A 204 9.56 -31.59 -6.58
C ASP A 204 9.20 -31.77 -8.07
N LYS A 205 8.27 -30.96 -8.60
CA LYS A 205 7.82 -31.00 -10.01
C LYS A 205 8.64 -30.06 -10.92
N PHE A 206 9.25 -29.02 -10.37
CA PHE A 206 10.14 -28.10 -11.10
C PHE A 206 11.29 -28.77 -11.90
N PRO A 207 12.03 -29.79 -11.40
CA PRO A 207 13.06 -30.46 -12.19
C PRO A 207 12.51 -31.18 -13.43
N ILE A 208 11.28 -31.69 -13.37
CA ILE A 208 10.60 -32.35 -14.50
C ILE A 208 10.27 -31.34 -15.60
N ILE A 209 9.81 -30.13 -15.21
CA ILE A 209 9.55 -29.02 -16.14
C ILE A 209 10.84 -28.59 -16.86
N ARG A 210 11.96 -28.53 -16.13
CA ARG A 210 13.28 -28.24 -16.73
C ARG A 210 13.71 -29.32 -17.73
N GLY A 211 13.41 -30.58 -17.44
CA GLY A 211 13.62 -31.71 -18.36
C GLY A 211 12.81 -31.59 -19.65
N LEU A 212 11.50 -31.29 -19.54
CA LEU A 212 10.62 -31.10 -20.69
C LEU A 212 11.00 -29.88 -21.53
N LEU A 213 11.35 -28.76 -20.90
CA LEU A 213 11.82 -27.55 -21.58
C LEU A 213 13.12 -27.82 -22.36
N GLY A 214 14.03 -28.63 -21.78
CA GLY A 214 15.25 -29.07 -22.43
C GLY A 214 15.01 -30.01 -23.62
N ALA A 215 14.03 -30.91 -23.52
CA ALA A 215 13.64 -31.82 -24.61
C ALA A 215 13.01 -31.05 -25.78
N ILE A 216 12.14 -30.07 -25.51
CA ILE A 216 11.52 -29.19 -26.51
C ILE A 216 12.60 -28.39 -27.26
N ARG A 217 13.55 -27.80 -26.52
CA ARG A 217 14.65 -27.03 -27.13
C ARG A 217 15.55 -27.92 -28.02
N ARG A 218 15.79 -29.18 -27.63
CA ARG A 218 16.57 -30.15 -28.43
C ARG A 218 15.89 -30.55 -29.74
N LYS A 219 14.56 -30.68 -29.74
CA LYS A 219 13.81 -30.98 -30.98
C LYS A 219 13.88 -29.80 -31.96
N ARG A 220 13.65 -28.57 -31.46
CA ARG A 220 13.73 -27.34 -32.27
C ARG A 220 15.12 -27.10 -32.86
N SER A 221 16.20 -27.38 -32.12
CA SER A 221 17.57 -27.22 -32.64
C SER A 221 17.90 -28.20 -33.76
N ARG A 222 17.35 -29.43 -33.74
CA ARG A 222 17.56 -30.40 -34.82
C ARG A 222 16.89 -29.96 -36.11
N ASP A 223 15.66 -29.46 -36.05
CA ASP A 223 14.93 -29.01 -37.23
C ASP A 223 15.63 -27.82 -37.90
N THR A 224 16.17 -26.87 -37.10
CA THR A 224 16.95 -25.75 -37.63
C THR A 224 18.27 -26.19 -38.28
N LEU A 225 18.99 -27.14 -37.68
CA LEU A 225 20.24 -27.67 -38.26
C LEU A 225 20.01 -28.36 -39.60
N ILE A 226 18.97 -29.19 -39.70
CA ILE A 226 18.62 -29.89 -40.95
C ILE A 226 18.24 -28.87 -42.03
N LEU A 227 17.40 -27.89 -41.71
CA LEU A 227 16.95 -26.88 -42.65
C LEU A 227 18.12 -26.01 -43.18
N SER A 228 19.02 -25.56 -42.30
CA SER A 228 20.21 -24.80 -42.73
C SER A 228 21.15 -25.61 -43.63
N ALA A 229 21.30 -26.92 -43.38
CA ALA A 229 22.15 -27.78 -44.19
C ALA A 229 21.58 -27.97 -45.61
N VAL A 230 20.26 -28.13 -45.75
CA VAL A 230 19.60 -28.27 -47.06
C VAL A 230 19.72 -26.99 -47.89
N ILE A 231 19.51 -25.83 -47.27
CA ILE A 231 19.67 -24.53 -47.96
C ILE A 231 21.12 -24.33 -48.41
N ALA A 232 22.09 -24.62 -47.55
CA ALA A 232 23.51 -24.54 -47.90
C ALA A 232 23.86 -25.49 -49.06
N ALA A 233 23.40 -26.74 -49.03
CA ALA A 233 23.62 -27.69 -50.12
C ALA A 233 23.01 -27.22 -51.45
N CYS A 234 21.78 -26.70 -51.42
CA CYS A 234 21.09 -26.19 -52.60
C CYS A 234 21.81 -24.98 -53.21
N THR A 235 22.22 -24.02 -52.38
CA THR A 235 22.97 -22.84 -52.82
C THR A 235 24.33 -23.21 -53.43
N LEU A 236 25.05 -24.18 -52.84
CA LEU A 236 26.33 -24.67 -53.36
C LEU A 236 26.17 -25.34 -54.72
N PHE A 237 25.13 -26.16 -54.89
CA PHE A 237 24.83 -26.83 -56.16
C PHE A 237 24.49 -25.84 -57.28
N LEU A 238 23.73 -24.78 -56.97
CA LEU A 238 23.42 -23.71 -57.92
C LEU A 238 24.68 -22.92 -58.32
N ILE A 239 25.57 -22.63 -57.37
CA ILE A 239 26.84 -21.94 -57.66
C ILE A 239 27.73 -22.81 -58.57
N ILE A 240 27.86 -24.11 -58.28
CA ILE A 240 28.62 -25.04 -59.13
C ILE A 240 28.01 -25.11 -60.52
N TYR A 241 26.68 -25.20 -60.64
CA TYR A 241 26.00 -25.24 -61.93
C TYR A 241 26.22 -23.95 -62.73
N TRP A 242 26.16 -22.80 -62.07
CA TRP A 242 26.40 -21.50 -62.72
C TRP A 242 27.86 -21.32 -63.16
N LEU A 243 28.82 -21.84 -62.38
CA LEU A 243 30.24 -21.85 -62.76
C LEU A 243 30.57 -22.87 -63.86
N SER A 244 29.78 -23.94 -63.98
CA SER A 244 30.00 -24.99 -64.98
C SER A 244 29.34 -24.68 -66.32
N LYS A 245 28.52 -23.63 -66.40
CA LYS A 245 27.83 -23.19 -67.62
C LYS A 245 28.48 -21.96 -68.22
#